data_AF-A0A0F8Y0A5-F1
#
_entry.id   AF-A0A0F8Y0A5-F1
#
_cell.length_a   1.000
_cell.length_b   1.000
_cell.length_c   1.000
_cell.angle_alpha   90.00
_cell.angle_beta   90.00
_cell.angle_gamma   90.00
#
_symmetry.space_group_name_H-M   'P 1'
#
loop_
_entity.id
_entity.type
_entity.pdbx_description
1 polymer ?
#
loop_
_entity_poly.entity_id
_entity_poly.type
_entity_poly.pdbx_seq_one_letter_code
_entity_poly.pdbx_strand_id
1 'polypeptide(L)'
;MTFARQQDIQFLIDRFGYIRNVIELSNAENLTSINIIAENFFRDLLNLAFGYNLKNMNIDESNTAAIDLGDGRSKIAIQVTATGGKAKITKTLRKFCEKDHHEKFDKLIILIATKKLKYQTDFETDTNGKFTISLKNDVWDWSDLVKKIGDLSLGDIKK
;
A
#
# COMPACT_ATOMS: atom_id res chain seq x y z
N MET A 1 25.48 -8.69 15.04
CA MET A 1 24.31 -8.75 14.13
C MET A 1 23.80 -7.38 13.67
N THR A 2 24.14 -6.25 14.32
CA THR A 2 23.68 -4.90 13.95
C THR A 2 24.18 -4.39 12.58
N PHE A 3 25.42 -4.74 12.20
CA PHE A 3 26.04 -4.24 10.96
C PHE A 3 25.41 -4.84 9.70
N ALA A 4 25.08 -6.14 9.72
CA ALA A 4 24.37 -6.82 8.62
C ALA A 4 22.99 -6.19 8.41
N ARG A 5 22.23 -5.97 9.50
CA ARG A 5 20.91 -5.31 9.42
C ARG A 5 20.98 -3.89 8.84
N GLN A 6 22.02 -3.13 9.19
CA GLN A 6 22.23 -1.81 8.60
C GLN A 6 22.49 -1.90 7.09
N GLN A 7 23.28 -2.87 6.64
CA GLN A 7 23.53 -3.11 5.22
C GLN A 7 22.26 -3.56 4.48
N ASP A 8 21.45 -4.42 5.08
CA ASP A 8 20.17 -4.88 4.52
C ASP A 8 19.18 -3.71 4.36
N ILE A 9 19.08 -2.85 5.37
CA ILE A 9 18.24 -1.65 5.31
C ILE A 9 18.76 -0.68 4.24
N GLN A 10 20.08 -0.48 4.13
CA GLN A 10 20.65 0.37 3.09
C GLN A 10 20.35 -0.17 1.70
N PHE A 11 20.50 -1.49 1.50
CA PHE A 11 20.16 -2.15 0.25
C PHE A 11 18.69 -1.97 -0.12
N LEU A 12 17.77 -2.12 0.84
CA LEU A 12 16.34 -1.86 0.64
C LEU A 12 16.09 -0.41 0.23
N ILE A 13 16.69 0.56 0.93
CA ILE A 13 16.56 1.98 0.62
C ILE A 13 17.00 2.27 -0.82
N ASP A 14 18.15 1.74 -1.24
CA ASP A 14 18.69 1.96 -2.59
C ASP A 14 17.75 1.39 -3.67
N ARG A 15 17.23 0.17 -3.45
CA ARG A 15 16.32 -0.48 -4.39
C ARG A 15 14.96 0.20 -4.44
N PHE A 16 14.40 0.56 -3.29
CA PHE A 16 13.13 1.30 -3.22
C PHE A 16 13.25 2.69 -3.84
N GLY A 17 14.39 3.37 -3.65
CA GLY A 17 14.68 4.64 -4.31
C GLY A 17 14.64 4.54 -5.83
N TYR A 18 15.27 3.50 -6.39
CA TYR A 18 15.23 3.24 -7.83
C TYR A 18 13.80 2.99 -8.34
N ILE A 19 13.06 2.06 -7.72
CA ILE A 19 11.71 1.69 -8.16
C ILE A 19 10.75 2.88 -8.05
N ARG A 20 10.81 3.62 -6.94
CA ARG A 20 10.01 4.83 -6.76
C ARG A 20 10.24 5.83 -7.89
N ASN A 21 11.50 6.08 -8.27
CA ASN A 21 11.82 7.00 -9.36
C ASN A 21 11.26 6.49 -10.70
N VAL A 22 11.36 5.18 -10.98
CA VAL A 22 10.76 4.59 -12.19
C VAL A 22 9.24 4.82 -12.21
N ILE A 23 8.55 4.62 -11.09
CA ILE A 23 7.10 4.86 -10.98
C ILE A 23 6.76 6.33 -11.16
N GLU A 24 7.50 7.25 -10.53
CA GLU A 24 7.27 8.70 -10.63
C GLU A 24 7.46 9.19 -12.07
N LEU A 25 8.55 8.80 -12.74
CA LEU A 25 8.82 9.16 -14.13
C LEU A 25 7.79 8.57 -15.10
N SER A 26 7.43 7.30 -14.92
CA SER A 26 6.46 6.64 -15.79
C SER A 26 5.06 7.26 -15.68
N ASN A 27 4.65 7.66 -14.47
CA ASN A 27 3.38 8.37 -14.27
C ASN A 27 3.39 9.77 -14.89
N ALA A 28 4.52 10.47 -14.85
CA ALA A 28 4.66 11.78 -15.51
C ALA A 28 4.48 11.66 -17.05
N GLU A 29 4.94 10.55 -17.63
CA GLU A 29 4.79 10.23 -19.06
C GLU A 29 3.45 9.53 -19.39
N ASN A 30 2.51 9.44 -18.43
CA ASN A 30 1.21 8.76 -18.58
C ASN A 30 1.30 7.27 -19.01
N LEU A 31 2.39 6.58 -18.66
CA LEU A 31 2.57 5.15 -18.94
C LEU A 31 1.73 4.30 -17.99
N THR A 32 0.49 3.99 -18.35
CA THR A 32 -0.49 3.31 -17.49
C THR A 32 -0.08 1.89 -17.05
N SER A 33 0.75 1.21 -17.84
CA SER A 33 1.27 -0.13 -17.54
C SER A 33 2.09 -0.18 -16.25
N ILE A 34 2.67 0.96 -15.83
CA ILE A 34 3.45 1.02 -14.58
C ILE A 34 2.61 0.75 -13.34
N ASN A 35 1.32 1.08 -13.35
CA ASN A 35 0.45 0.88 -12.19
C ASN A 35 0.24 -0.62 -11.92
N ILE A 36 -0.02 -1.40 -12.97
CA ILE A 36 -0.13 -2.87 -12.88
C ILE A 36 1.19 -3.50 -12.40
N ILE A 37 2.32 -3.00 -12.90
CA ILE A 37 3.64 -3.47 -12.46
C ILE A 37 3.86 -3.13 -10.97
N ALA A 38 3.49 -1.92 -10.53
CA ALA A 38 3.60 -1.50 -9.15
C ALA A 38 2.71 -2.35 -8.22
N GLU A 39 1.46 -2.62 -8.61
CA GLU A 39 0.56 -3.50 -7.87
C GLU A 39 1.15 -4.90 -7.67
N ASN A 40 1.66 -5.51 -8.74
CA ASN A 40 2.32 -6.82 -8.68
C ASN A 40 3.56 -6.79 -7.78
N PHE A 41 4.40 -5.77 -7.92
CA PHE A 41 5.59 -5.60 -7.10
C PHE A 41 5.22 -5.50 -5.61
N PHE A 42 4.26 -4.63 -5.25
CA PHE A 42 3.86 -4.47 -3.85
C PHE A 42 3.17 -5.72 -3.31
N ARG A 43 2.36 -6.43 -4.11
CA ARG A 43 1.80 -7.73 -3.70
C ARG A 43 2.91 -8.69 -3.28
N ASP A 44 3.89 -8.91 -4.14
CA ASP A 44 4.93 -9.90 -3.92
C ASP A 44 5.84 -9.49 -2.75
N LEU A 45 6.21 -8.21 -2.67
CA LEU A 45 6.99 -7.65 -1.57
C LEU A 45 6.26 -7.82 -0.22
N LEU A 46 4.99 -7.45 -0.15
CA LEU A 46 4.22 -7.47 1.10
C LEU A 46 3.90 -8.91 1.55
N ASN A 47 3.65 -9.82 0.61
CA ASN A 47 3.51 -11.24 0.90
C ASN A 47 4.80 -11.81 1.49
N LEU A 48 5.95 -11.48 0.89
CA LEU A 48 7.26 -11.93 1.38
C LEU A 48 7.59 -11.32 2.75
N ALA A 49 7.38 -10.01 2.92
CA ALA A 49 7.77 -9.31 4.13
C ALA A 49 6.87 -9.66 5.33
N PHE A 50 5.55 -9.69 5.14
CA PHE A 50 4.60 -9.79 6.24
C PHE A 50 3.90 -11.16 6.33
N GLY A 51 4.20 -12.09 5.42
CA GLY A 51 3.56 -13.40 5.37
C GLY A 51 2.08 -13.34 4.96
N TYR A 52 1.66 -12.26 4.29
CA TYR A 52 0.31 -12.12 3.75
C TYR A 52 0.09 -13.06 2.56
N ASN A 53 -1.19 -13.21 2.19
CA ASN A 53 -1.64 -13.90 0.99
C ASN A 53 -2.44 -12.97 0.08
N LEU A 54 -1.87 -11.78 -0.19
CA LEU A 54 -2.46 -10.77 -1.07
C LEU A 54 -2.57 -11.32 -2.49
N LYS A 55 -3.74 -11.11 -3.08
CA LYS A 55 -4.04 -11.37 -4.49
C LYS A 55 -4.53 -10.09 -5.13
N ASN A 56 -4.28 -9.93 -6.43
CA ASN A 56 -4.89 -8.83 -7.19
C ASN A 56 -6.41 -9.01 -7.18
N MET A 57 -7.12 -7.96 -6.82
CA MET A 57 -8.56 -8.01 -6.57
C MET A 57 -9.41 -7.76 -7.81
N ASN A 58 -8.83 -7.37 -8.95
CA ASN A 58 -9.51 -7.28 -10.24
C ASN A 58 -8.50 -7.32 -11.39
N ILE A 59 -8.55 -8.35 -12.25
CA ILE A 59 -7.95 -8.29 -13.60
C ILE A 59 -9.03 -7.84 -14.62
N ASP A 60 -10.33 -7.94 -14.29
CA ASP A 60 -11.43 -7.86 -15.27
C ASP A 60 -12.41 -6.68 -15.11
N GLU A 61 -12.29 -5.82 -14.08
CA GLU A 61 -13.16 -4.63 -13.94
C GLU A 61 -12.35 -3.34 -13.80
N SER A 62 -11.80 -2.90 -14.94
CA SER A 62 -11.19 -1.59 -15.14
C SER A 62 -12.11 -0.44 -14.67
N ASN A 63 -11.58 0.42 -13.78
CA ASN A 63 -12.10 1.71 -13.28
C ASN A 63 -13.06 1.78 -12.07
N THR A 64 -13.65 0.67 -11.60
CA THR A 64 -14.56 0.69 -10.43
C THR A 64 -13.96 0.10 -9.15
N ALA A 65 -12.85 -0.62 -9.20
CA ALA A 65 -12.20 -1.18 -8.02
C ALA A 65 -11.85 -0.11 -6.97
N ALA A 66 -12.24 -0.35 -5.71
CA ALA A 66 -11.84 0.50 -4.59
C ALA A 66 -10.48 0.10 -4.00
N ILE A 67 -10.02 -1.11 -4.32
CA ILE A 67 -8.84 -1.77 -3.78
C ILE A 67 -8.19 -2.59 -4.89
N ASP A 68 -6.87 -2.70 -4.86
CA ASP A 68 -6.10 -3.39 -5.90
C ASP A 68 -5.64 -4.77 -5.42
N LEU A 69 -5.34 -4.89 -4.12
CA LEU A 69 -4.90 -6.13 -3.48
C LEU A 69 -5.80 -6.50 -2.31
N GLY A 70 -5.97 -7.80 -2.08
CA GLY A 70 -6.77 -8.31 -0.97
C GLY A 70 -6.27 -9.65 -0.46
N ASP A 71 -6.24 -9.79 0.86
CA ASP A 71 -5.99 -11.03 1.57
C ASP A 71 -7.24 -11.34 2.41
N GLY A 72 -8.05 -12.29 1.94
CA GLY A 72 -9.26 -12.71 2.65
C GLY A 72 -9.01 -13.47 3.94
N ARG A 73 -7.81 -14.03 4.14
CA ARG A 73 -7.45 -14.73 5.39
C ARG A 73 -7.10 -13.72 6.47
N SER A 74 -6.23 -12.77 6.13
CA SER A 74 -5.83 -11.70 7.05
C SER A 74 -6.87 -10.58 7.12
N LYS A 75 -7.89 -10.62 6.26
CA LYS A 75 -8.92 -9.58 6.08
C LYS A 75 -8.33 -8.19 5.86
N ILE A 76 -7.27 -8.12 5.05
CA ILE A 76 -6.60 -6.87 4.67
C ILE A 76 -6.88 -6.57 3.20
N ALA A 77 -7.25 -5.33 2.92
CA ALA A 77 -7.29 -4.78 1.58
C ALA A 77 -6.26 -3.66 1.43
N ILE A 78 -5.69 -3.53 0.23
CA ILE A 78 -4.70 -2.50 -0.09
C ILE A 78 -5.08 -1.84 -1.41
N GLN A 79 -5.12 -0.50 -1.39
CA GLN A 79 -5.08 0.29 -2.61
C GLN A 79 -3.66 0.78 -2.85
N VAL A 80 -3.11 0.51 -4.04
CA VAL A 80 -1.86 1.05 -4.54
C VAL A 80 -2.17 2.27 -5.40
N THR A 81 -1.52 3.40 -5.13
CA THR A 81 -1.77 4.65 -5.87
C THR A 81 -0.52 5.50 -5.95
N ALA A 82 -0.32 6.17 -7.09
CA ALA A 82 0.74 7.16 -7.24
C ALA A 82 0.41 8.51 -6.57
N THR A 83 -0.81 8.71 -6.11
CA THR A 83 -1.27 9.98 -5.50
C THR A 83 -1.89 9.76 -4.12
N GLY A 84 -1.48 10.57 -3.15
CA GLY A 84 -1.92 10.49 -1.75
C GLY A 84 -2.74 11.68 -1.27
N GLY A 85 -3.35 12.45 -2.16
CA GLY A 85 -4.20 13.59 -1.80
C GLY A 85 -5.38 13.16 -0.91
N LYS A 86 -5.76 13.99 0.08
CA LYS A 86 -6.88 13.68 0.98
C LYS A 86 -8.16 13.33 0.21
N ALA A 87 -8.50 14.09 -0.83
CA ALA A 87 -9.65 13.81 -1.69
C ALA A 87 -9.61 12.40 -2.35
N LYS A 88 -8.42 11.90 -2.71
CA LYS A 88 -8.24 10.55 -3.25
C LYS A 88 -8.49 9.49 -2.17
N ILE A 89 -8.02 9.73 -0.95
CA ILE A 89 -8.24 8.85 0.20
C ILE A 89 -9.75 8.80 0.54
N THR A 90 -10.41 9.95 0.65
CA THR A 90 -11.86 10.01 0.90
C THR A 90 -12.66 9.30 -0.20
N LYS A 91 -12.29 9.50 -1.48
CA LYS A 91 -12.91 8.79 -2.61
C LYS A 91 -12.72 7.28 -2.53
N THR A 92 -11.56 6.84 -2.06
CA THR A 92 -11.25 5.42 -1.87
C THR A 92 -12.12 4.80 -0.78
N LEU A 93 -12.17 5.43 0.40
CA LEU A 93 -13.01 5.00 1.51
C LEU A 93 -14.48 4.89 1.10
N ARG A 94 -14.97 5.91 0.38
CA ARG A 94 -16.34 5.91 -0.13
C ARG A 94 -16.60 4.70 -1.03
N LYS A 95 -15.76 4.48 -2.05
CA LYS A 95 -15.89 3.33 -2.94
C LYS A 95 -15.75 1.98 -2.21
N PHE A 96 -14.90 1.92 -1.21
CA PHE A 96 -14.69 0.71 -0.39
C PHE A 96 -15.96 0.35 0.40
N CYS A 97 -16.64 1.36 0.95
CA CYS A 97 -17.93 1.19 1.61
C CYS A 97 -19.08 0.92 0.61
N GLU A 98 -19.14 1.63 -0.52
CA GLU A 98 -20.14 1.46 -1.58
C GLU A 98 -20.15 0.04 -2.17
N LYS A 99 -19.00 -0.65 -2.16
CA LYS A 99 -18.84 -2.04 -2.62
C LYS A 99 -18.91 -3.09 -1.51
N ASP A 100 -19.32 -2.70 -0.31
CA ASP A 100 -19.41 -3.55 0.87
C ASP A 100 -18.10 -4.30 1.21
N HIS A 101 -16.95 -3.77 0.79
CA HIS A 101 -15.65 -4.37 1.10
C HIS A 101 -15.31 -4.29 2.59
N HIS A 102 -15.85 -3.29 3.28
CA HIS A 102 -15.78 -3.14 4.74
C HIS A 102 -16.41 -4.32 5.52
N GLU A 103 -17.29 -5.12 4.89
CA GLU A 103 -17.83 -6.33 5.52
C GLU A 103 -16.87 -7.53 5.44
N LYS A 104 -15.95 -7.50 4.46
CA LYS A 104 -15.00 -8.59 4.19
C LYS A 104 -13.61 -8.33 4.74
N PHE A 105 -13.22 -7.07 4.81
CA PHE A 105 -11.89 -6.65 5.22
C PHE A 105 -11.98 -5.72 6.43
N ASP A 106 -11.26 -6.09 7.48
CA ASP A 106 -11.21 -5.34 8.73
C ASP A 106 -10.21 -4.17 8.63
N LYS A 107 -9.34 -4.18 7.61
CA LYS A 107 -8.29 -3.18 7.41
C LYS A 107 -8.18 -2.77 5.94
N LEU A 108 -8.10 -1.46 5.71
CA LEU A 108 -7.77 -0.86 4.42
C LEU A 108 -6.46 -0.09 4.53
N ILE A 109 -5.48 -0.43 3.70
CA ILE A 109 -4.21 0.30 3.59
C ILE A 109 -4.19 1.08 2.28
N ILE A 110 -3.81 2.36 2.36
CA ILE A 110 -3.53 3.18 1.18
C ILE A 110 -2.02 3.23 1.00
N LEU A 111 -1.51 2.52 0.01
CA LEU A 111 -0.09 2.46 -0.31
C LEU A 111 0.23 3.46 -1.42
N ILE A 112 0.95 4.52 -1.05
CA ILE A 112 1.43 5.56 -1.94
C ILE A 112 2.74 5.08 -2.60
N ALA A 113 2.65 4.74 -3.88
CA ALA A 113 3.79 4.27 -4.69
C ALA A 113 4.80 5.37 -5.03
N THR A 114 4.51 6.62 -4.66
CA THR A 114 5.39 7.79 -4.76
C THR A 114 5.73 8.30 -3.36
N LYS A 115 5.57 9.60 -3.07
CA LYS A 115 5.75 10.17 -1.72
C LYS A 115 4.40 10.48 -1.10
N LYS A 116 4.14 10.00 0.12
CA LYS A 116 2.91 10.41 0.82
C LYS A 116 2.98 11.88 1.26
N LEU A 117 1.82 12.51 1.32
CA LEU A 117 1.69 13.88 1.79
C LEU A 117 1.68 13.92 3.32
N LYS A 118 1.90 15.12 3.89
CA LYS A 118 1.60 15.37 5.29
C LYS A 118 0.10 15.64 5.42
N TYR A 119 -0.56 14.91 6.31
CA TYR A 119 -1.96 15.08 6.61
C TYR A 119 -2.13 15.94 7.87
N GLN A 120 -3.14 16.81 7.87
CA GLN A 120 -3.47 17.66 9.03
C GLN A 120 -4.38 16.95 10.05
N THR A 121 -5.00 15.84 9.65
CA THR A 121 -5.89 15.04 10.49
C THR A 121 -5.30 13.65 10.71
N ASP A 122 -5.57 13.06 11.87
CA ASP A 122 -5.06 11.73 12.19
C ASP A 122 -5.91 10.59 11.60
N PHE A 123 -7.19 10.87 11.37
CA PHE A 123 -8.16 9.90 10.88
C PHE A 123 -8.94 10.45 9.70
N GLU A 124 -9.43 9.53 8.87
CA GLU A 124 -10.41 9.80 7.81
C GLU A 124 -11.49 8.73 7.88
N THR A 125 -12.75 9.14 7.79
CA THR A 125 -13.91 8.26 7.86
C THR A 125 -14.71 8.39 6.56
N ASP A 126 -15.29 7.28 6.11
CA ASP A 126 -16.24 7.30 5.00
C ASP A 126 -17.42 8.25 5.27
N THR A 127 -18.04 8.75 4.20
CA THR A 127 -19.19 9.67 4.25
C THR A 127 -20.39 9.13 5.04
N ASN A 128 -20.55 7.81 5.15
CA ASN A 128 -21.64 7.18 5.89
C ASN A 128 -21.21 6.71 7.29
N GLY A 129 -19.99 7.02 7.74
CA GLY A 129 -19.51 6.63 9.08
C GLY A 129 -19.23 5.14 9.25
N LYS A 130 -19.26 4.33 8.18
CA LYS A 130 -19.16 2.87 8.26
C LYS A 130 -17.74 2.35 8.49
N PHE A 131 -16.73 3.11 8.07
CA PHE A 131 -15.34 2.68 8.12
C PHE A 131 -14.41 3.88 8.32
N THR A 132 -13.40 3.70 9.17
CA THR A 132 -12.42 4.74 9.53
C THR A 132 -11.02 4.17 9.40
N ILE A 133 -10.10 4.96 8.84
CA ILE A 133 -8.68 4.64 8.80
C ILE A 133 -7.86 5.70 9.53
N SER A 134 -6.70 5.30 10.04
CA SER A 134 -5.69 6.22 10.54
C SER A 134 -4.77 6.65 9.40
N LEU A 135 -4.70 7.95 9.12
CA LEU A 135 -3.78 8.49 8.11
C LEU A 135 -2.30 8.30 8.49
N LYS A 136 -2.01 8.09 9.77
CA LYS A 136 -0.67 7.75 10.26
C LYS A 136 -0.34 6.27 10.09
N ASN A 137 -1.28 5.38 10.42
CA ASN A 137 -1.00 3.95 10.53
C ASN A 137 -1.39 3.14 9.30
N ASP A 138 -2.30 3.64 8.48
CA ASP A 138 -2.92 2.93 7.36
C ASP A 138 -2.63 3.59 6.00
N VAL A 139 -1.95 4.74 5.98
CA VAL A 139 -1.41 5.34 4.75
C VAL A 139 0.10 5.17 4.74
N TRP A 140 0.58 4.33 3.83
CA TRP A 140 1.98 3.93 3.75
C TRP A 140 2.64 4.53 2.53
N ASP A 141 3.92 4.88 2.64
CA ASP A 141 4.83 5.04 1.51
C ASP A 141 6.10 4.20 1.72
N TRP A 142 7.07 4.35 0.83
CA TRP A 142 8.36 3.68 0.91
C TRP A 142 9.08 3.86 2.24
N SER A 143 8.96 5.03 2.90
CA SER A 143 9.61 5.26 4.19
C SER A 143 8.94 4.47 5.31
N ASP A 144 7.62 4.29 5.25
CA ASP A 144 6.90 3.42 6.18
C ASP A 144 7.24 1.96 5.92
N LEU A 145 7.36 1.54 4.66
CA LEU A 145 7.76 0.17 4.31
C LEU A 145 9.17 -0.14 4.84
N VAL A 146 10.15 0.76 4.66
CA VAL A 146 11.50 0.58 5.22
C VAL A 146 11.45 0.42 6.73
N LYS A 147 10.67 1.25 7.44
CA LYS A 147 10.52 1.14 8.90
C LYS A 147 9.85 -0.17 9.29
N LYS A 148 8.71 -0.50 8.69
CA LYS A 148 7.92 -1.70 9.01
C LYS A 148 8.72 -2.98 8.75
N ILE A 149 9.36 -3.08 7.58
CA ILE A 149 10.22 -4.22 7.24
C ILE A 149 11.45 -4.23 8.15
N GLY A 150 12.03 -3.05 8.41
CA GLY A 150 13.18 -2.84 9.29
C GLY A 150 12.88 -3.01 10.79
N ASP A 151 11.62 -3.20 11.18
CA ASP A 151 11.19 -3.52 12.55
C ASP A 151 10.84 -5.02 12.70
N LEU A 152 10.62 -5.74 11.59
CA LEU A 152 10.43 -7.20 11.62
C LEU A 152 11.68 -7.85 12.19
N SER A 153 11.51 -8.68 13.23
CA SER A 153 12.63 -9.42 13.78
C SER A 153 13.16 -10.38 12.71
N LEU A 154 14.47 -10.63 12.66
CA LEU A 154 15.04 -11.59 11.70
C LEU A 154 14.47 -13.01 11.86
N GLY A 155 13.74 -13.30 12.94
CA GLY A 155 13.01 -14.55 13.15
C GLY A 155 11.65 -14.63 12.45
N ASP A 156 11.11 -13.50 11.96
CA ASP A 156 9.77 -13.43 11.35
C ASP A 156 9.81 -13.47 9.82
N ILE A 157 10.97 -13.24 9.21
CA ILE A 157 11.17 -13.43 7.76
C ILE A 157 11.34 -14.93 7.52
N LYS A 158 10.23 -15.61 7.25
CA LYS A 158 10.25 -17.04 6.90
C LYS A 158 11.08 -17.23 5.62
N LYS A 159 12.16 -18.01 5.76
CA LYS A 159 12.89 -18.62 4.64
C LYS A 159 12.04 -19.66 3.93
#